data_AF-A0A920ABH5-F1
#
_entry.id   AF-A0A920ABH5-F1
#
_cell.length_a   1.000
_cell.length_b   1.000
_cell.length_c   1.000
_cell.angle_alpha   90.00
_cell.angle_beta   90.00
_cell.angle_gamma   90.00
#
_symmetry.space_group_name_H-M   'P 1'
#
loop_
_entity.id
_entity.type
_entity.pdbx_description
1 polymer ?
#
loop_
_entity_poly.entity_id
_entity_poly.type
_entity_poly.pdbx_seq_one_letter_code
_entity_poly.pdbx_strand_id
1 'polypeptide(L)'
;MGVFYTDYTNSLVCGGSTEWVEGSNQISAWMDDSFTPTVKDGFSENEPLIWFLLTPDGIFYEITSIQLSNFSSGTNNYTPVANTFSPASFYTVTEIETQFVTQYEVYGCMDSLYEDYNPYANVYSDNLTNSSLIDDIPGNISFPDGIDDDCLIKKQIGCTDPTAKNYDSNATEDNGTCYPVIYGCIDSTMLNYISPIGNVYVDPNTDDGSCYPYIFGCKDDFTAFNYIPPVGDPQVDVNTDDGSCYPFIFGCNDPDALNFNDYDGDGLFNIKTGLDSIDVNTDDGSCIPIVFGCTDSTMYNYNPLANVNNNVCYPFITGCVENQLALNYIPPTGNPYLDVNDTVDCILPILGCMDPLAYNYDDQATVHDDSCIEKVYGCIDNGGSQNSFGDIYDSFGDGQPSFNYNPNANTDDGSCYPIIEGCMDPSAFNFNNYGNDKYISYELTDIYTNVNTSDNSCIEVRLGCLDINAYNYNDFDFDGESNASLDPLEKINTHIQSECFYRPGCTNQAYAQYWNYSLINNIDNIVYPDSMLNFESCVDLANFYCNNNQYVEHFIISGSFEENNFSINTPNNEVDFTLVPSFSECINIRIDYCSDSNYEGYYYTNNIIDGSDLEARG
;
A
#
# COMPACT_ATOMS: atom_id res chain seq x y z
N MET A 1 -15.94 -101.48 86.08
CA MET A 1 -15.86 -102.66 86.98
C MET A 1 -16.93 -102.54 88.05
N GLY A 2 -17.61 -103.63 88.39
CA GLY A 2 -18.67 -103.64 89.41
C GLY A 2 -18.65 -104.88 90.29
N VAL A 3 -19.25 -104.75 91.47
CA VAL A 3 -19.45 -105.80 92.46
C VAL A 3 -20.96 -106.00 92.71
N PHE A 4 -21.38 -107.24 92.85
CA PHE A 4 -22.77 -107.67 92.79
C PHE A 4 -23.08 -108.67 93.92
N TYR A 5 -24.31 -108.64 94.42
CA TYR A 5 -24.87 -109.63 95.34
C TYR A 5 -26.06 -110.34 94.71
N THR A 6 -26.55 -111.40 95.36
CA THR A 6 -27.74 -112.14 94.91
C THR A 6 -28.96 -111.75 95.75
N ASP A 7 -30.06 -111.33 95.13
CA ASP A 7 -31.29 -110.99 95.86
C ASP A 7 -32.08 -112.25 96.32
N TYR A 8 -33.21 -112.08 97.03
CA TYR A 8 -34.06 -113.21 97.46
C TYR A 8 -34.70 -114.00 96.28
N THR A 9 -34.65 -113.49 95.06
CA THR A 9 -35.11 -114.16 93.83
C THR A 9 -33.99 -114.88 93.08
N ASN A 10 -32.76 -114.86 93.62
CA ASN A 10 -31.57 -115.40 92.99
C ASN A 10 -31.07 -114.60 91.78
N SER A 11 -31.49 -113.33 91.65
CA SER A 11 -31.04 -112.41 90.61
C SER A 11 -29.80 -111.63 91.06
N LEU A 12 -28.89 -111.33 90.13
CA LEU A 12 -27.71 -110.51 90.41
C LEU A 12 -28.10 -109.02 90.41
N VAL A 13 -27.75 -108.32 91.49
CA VAL A 13 -27.99 -106.88 91.64
C VAL A 13 -26.66 -106.18 91.85
N CYS A 14 -26.46 -105.04 91.17
CA CYS A 14 -25.25 -104.26 91.31
C CYS A 14 -25.19 -103.64 92.71
N GLY A 15 -24.22 -104.07 93.51
CA GLY A 15 -23.94 -103.51 94.83
C GLY A 15 -22.99 -102.32 94.82
N GLY A 16 -22.34 -102.06 93.67
CA GLY A 16 -21.51 -100.89 93.42
C GLY A 16 -20.65 -101.05 92.15
N SER A 17 -20.35 -99.95 91.46
CA SER A 17 -19.49 -99.97 90.28
C SER A 17 -18.71 -98.67 90.10
N THR A 18 -17.62 -98.73 89.34
CA THR A 18 -16.84 -97.56 88.92
C THR A 18 -16.31 -97.75 87.50
N GLU A 19 -16.14 -96.66 86.76
CA GLU A 19 -15.40 -96.65 85.50
C GLU A 19 -13.90 -96.68 85.81
N TRP A 20 -13.18 -97.56 85.14
CA TRP A 20 -11.74 -97.65 85.34
C TRP A 20 -11.06 -96.57 84.49
N VAL A 21 -10.68 -95.47 85.13
CA VAL A 21 -9.74 -94.48 84.58
C VAL A 21 -8.34 -94.78 85.13
N GLU A 22 -7.29 -94.47 84.36
CA GLU A 22 -5.91 -94.63 84.83
C GLU A 22 -5.70 -93.91 86.19
N GLY A 23 -5.43 -94.67 87.25
CA GLY A 23 -5.31 -94.13 88.61
C GLY A 23 -5.89 -95.01 89.71
N SER A 24 -6.19 -94.40 90.87
CA SER A 24 -6.82 -95.07 92.02
C SER A 24 -8.34 -95.07 91.86
N ASN A 25 -8.94 -96.25 91.80
CA ASN A 25 -10.38 -96.45 91.65
C ASN A 25 -10.97 -97.05 92.92
N GLN A 26 -12.19 -96.68 93.29
CA GLN A 26 -12.88 -97.20 94.48
C GLN A 26 -14.30 -97.64 94.13
N ILE A 27 -14.75 -98.74 94.72
CA ILE A 27 -16.13 -99.23 94.63
C ILE A 27 -16.67 -99.32 96.04
N SER A 28 -17.80 -98.65 96.29
CA SER A 28 -18.52 -98.76 97.56
C SER A 28 -19.59 -99.85 97.46
N ALA A 29 -19.54 -100.82 98.35
CA ALA A 29 -20.52 -101.89 98.51
C ALA A 29 -21.26 -101.72 99.84
N TRP A 30 -22.59 -101.77 99.83
CA TRP A 30 -23.42 -101.48 101.00
C TRP A 30 -24.10 -102.74 101.56
N MET A 31 -24.20 -102.80 102.88
CA MET A 31 -24.91 -103.88 103.57
C MET A 31 -26.42 -103.75 103.40
N ASP A 32 -27.12 -104.88 103.35
CA ASP A 32 -28.59 -104.97 103.38
C ASP A 32 -29.16 -104.28 104.64
N ASP A 33 -30.24 -103.51 104.48
CA ASP A 33 -30.81 -102.76 105.59
C ASP A 33 -31.78 -103.59 106.45
N SER A 34 -32.05 -103.11 107.68
CA SER A 34 -33.02 -103.77 108.58
C SER A 34 -34.45 -103.21 108.46
N PHE A 35 -34.65 -102.19 107.62
CA PHE A 35 -35.91 -101.49 107.44
C PHE A 35 -36.80 -102.17 106.39
N THR A 36 -36.23 -102.92 105.45
CA THR A 36 -36.94 -103.62 104.37
C THR A 36 -36.68 -105.14 104.37
N PRO A 37 -37.00 -105.89 105.44
CA PRO A 37 -36.59 -107.29 105.62
C PRO A 37 -37.14 -108.29 104.57
N THR A 38 -38.05 -107.86 103.69
CA THR A 38 -38.61 -108.67 102.60
C THR A 38 -37.94 -108.41 101.25
N VAL A 39 -37.06 -107.42 101.16
CA VAL A 39 -36.27 -107.08 99.97
C VAL A 39 -34.80 -107.20 100.37
N LYS A 40 -33.98 -107.76 99.49
CA LYS A 40 -32.54 -107.76 99.69
C LYS A 40 -31.95 -106.70 98.78
N ASP A 41 -31.54 -105.58 99.35
CA ASP A 41 -31.03 -104.42 98.62
C ASP A 41 -29.55 -104.09 98.92
N GLY A 42 -28.90 -104.94 99.73
CA GLY A 42 -27.46 -104.94 99.91
C GLY A 42 -26.88 -106.32 100.24
N PHE A 43 -25.59 -106.32 100.57
CA PHE A 43 -24.86 -107.53 100.93
C PHE A 43 -25.21 -108.00 102.35
N SER A 44 -25.35 -109.32 102.54
CA SER A 44 -25.36 -109.92 103.87
C SER A 44 -23.95 -110.13 104.40
N GLU A 45 -23.76 -110.12 105.72
CA GLU A 45 -22.46 -110.43 106.34
C GLU A 45 -21.99 -111.84 105.94
N ASN A 46 -20.75 -111.96 105.47
CA ASN A 46 -20.11 -113.15 104.90
C ASN A 46 -20.68 -113.65 103.56
N GLU A 47 -21.51 -112.88 102.87
CA GLU A 47 -21.96 -113.22 101.52
C GLU A 47 -20.80 -113.11 100.51
N PRO A 48 -20.64 -114.05 99.55
CA PRO A 48 -19.64 -113.93 98.49
C PRO A 48 -19.82 -112.67 97.64
N LEU A 49 -18.72 -111.98 97.33
CA LEU A 49 -18.74 -110.84 96.39
C LEU A 49 -18.60 -111.35 94.96
N ILE A 50 -19.53 -110.98 94.07
CA ILE A 50 -19.51 -111.36 92.66
C ILE A 50 -19.04 -110.15 91.84
N TRP A 51 -18.13 -110.33 90.88
CA TRP A 51 -17.47 -109.21 90.20
C TRP A 51 -17.58 -109.32 88.69
N PHE A 52 -17.80 -108.18 88.02
CA PHE A 52 -17.84 -108.08 86.55
C PHE A 52 -17.07 -106.85 86.04
N LEU A 53 -16.59 -106.93 84.80
CA LEU A 53 -15.88 -105.86 84.10
C LEU A 53 -16.51 -105.63 82.72
N LEU A 54 -16.67 -104.36 82.34
CA LEU A 54 -17.13 -103.93 81.01
C LEU A 54 -16.16 -102.86 80.50
N THR A 55 -15.69 -102.99 79.26
CA THR A 55 -14.79 -102.02 78.61
C THR A 55 -15.56 -101.01 77.73
N PRO A 56 -14.98 -99.83 77.40
CA PRO A 56 -15.66 -98.80 76.58
C PRO A 56 -16.03 -99.24 75.15
N ASP A 57 -15.28 -100.20 74.59
CA ASP A 57 -15.54 -100.88 73.32
C ASP A 57 -16.55 -102.05 73.45
N GLY A 58 -17.27 -102.10 74.58
CA GLY A 58 -18.40 -103.00 74.82
C GLY A 58 -18.05 -104.40 75.32
N ILE A 59 -16.79 -104.73 75.59
CA ILE A 59 -16.41 -106.10 75.96
C ILE A 59 -16.72 -106.39 77.45
N PHE A 60 -17.52 -107.42 77.71
CA PHE A 60 -17.92 -107.87 79.03
C PHE A 60 -17.13 -109.10 79.48
N TYR A 61 -16.48 -108.97 80.63
CA TYR A 61 -15.69 -109.99 81.29
C TYR A 61 -16.29 -110.37 82.64
N GLU A 62 -16.37 -111.66 82.91
CA GLU A 62 -16.59 -112.22 84.24
C GLU A 62 -15.24 -112.34 84.95
N ILE A 63 -15.22 -112.08 86.26
CA ILE A 63 -14.02 -112.21 87.08
C ILE A 63 -14.04 -113.60 87.73
N THR A 64 -13.23 -114.51 87.20
CA THR A 64 -13.18 -115.92 87.64
C THR A 64 -12.40 -116.12 88.92
N SER A 65 -11.44 -115.25 89.18
CA SER A 65 -10.66 -115.23 90.42
C SER A 65 -10.34 -113.79 90.77
N ILE A 66 -10.52 -113.44 92.04
CA ILE A 66 -10.12 -112.15 92.57
C ILE A 66 -9.37 -112.35 93.88
N GLN A 67 -8.20 -111.75 93.99
CA GLN A 67 -7.43 -111.73 95.22
C GLN A 67 -7.71 -110.43 95.95
N LEU A 68 -8.48 -110.54 97.04
CA LEU A 68 -8.67 -109.47 97.99
C LEU A 68 -7.64 -109.57 99.10
N SER A 69 -7.11 -108.43 99.52
CA SER A 69 -6.18 -108.37 100.64
C SER A 69 -6.43 -107.15 101.51
N ASN A 70 -6.16 -107.31 102.81
CA ASN A 70 -6.12 -106.18 103.73
C ASN A 70 -4.68 -105.66 103.81
N PHE A 71 -4.51 -104.37 103.56
CA PHE A 71 -3.23 -103.72 103.76
C PHE A 71 -3.00 -103.45 105.25
N SER A 72 -1.93 -104.00 105.83
CA SER A 72 -1.52 -103.70 107.20
C SER A 72 -0.40 -102.66 107.19
N SER A 73 -0.72 -101.42 107.55
CA SER A 73 0.25 -100.30 107.62
C SER A 73 1.38 -100.52 108.62
N GLY A 74 1.19 -101.38 109.62
CA GLY A 74 2.22 -101.73 110.61
C GLY A 74 3.28 -102.73 110.11
N THR A 75 2.99 -103.47 109.04
CA THR A 75 3.91 -104.50 108.48
C THR A 75 4.22 -104.30 107.00
N ASN A 76 3.59 -103.32 106.33
CA ASN A 76 3.66 -103.07 104.88
C ASN A 76 3.42 -104.32 104.02
N ASN A 77 2.60 -105.25 104.52
CA ASN A 77 2.25 -106.48 103.83
C ASN A 77 0.75 -106.54 103.56
N TYR A 78 0.41 -107.18 102.44
CA TYR A 78 -0.95 -107.55 102.09
C TYR A 78 -1.24 -108.95 102.60
N THR A 79 -2.25 -109.08 103.46
CA THR A 79 -2.72 -110.39 103.93
C THR A 79 -3.97 -110.79 103.15
N PRO A 80 -4.00 -111.94 102.47
CA PRO A 80 -5.17 -112.40 101.75
C PRO A 80 -6.38 -112.50 102.66
N VAL A 81 -7.53 -112.05 102.18
CA VAL A 81 -8.82 -112.16 102.86
C VAL A 81 -9.82 -112.89 101.97
N ALA A 82 -10.83 -113.51 102.58
CA ALA A 82 -11.87 -114.20 101.82
C ALA A 82 -12.64 -113.21 100.93
N ASN A 83 -13.04 -113.67 99.73
CA ASN A 83 -13.90 -112.92 98.81
C ASN A 83 -15.36 -112.90 99.29
N THR A 84 -15.58 -112.38 100.49
CA THR A 84 -16.88 -112.29 101.15
C THR A 84 -17.05 -110.90 101.74
N PHE A 85 -18.27 -110.38 101.72
CA PHE A 85 -18.60 -109.09 102.28
C PHE A 85 -18.44 -109.08 103.81
N SER A 86 -17.75 -108.05 104.32
CA SER A 86 -17.65 -107.79 105.75
C SER A 86 -18.00 -106.31 106.01
N PRO A 87 -18.94 -106.01 106.93
CA PRO A 87 -19.23 -104.65 107.35
C PRO A 87 -17.98 -103.87 107.75
N ALA A 88 -17.97 -102.57 107.43
CA ALA A 88 -16.95 -101.62 107.84
C ALA A 88 -15.49 -102.06 107.53
N SER A 89 -15.31 -102.84 106.46
CA SER A 89 -14.03 -103.38 106.03
C SER A 89 -13.58 -102.74 104.71
N PHE A 90 -12.26 -102.64 104.51
CA PHE A 90 -11.65 -102.13 103.27
C PHE A 90 -10.75 -103.19 102.66
N TYR A 91 -11.01 -103.53 101.40
CA TYR A 91 -10.24 -104.51 100.66
C TYR A 91 -9.48 -103.83 99.52
N THR A 92 -8.22 -104.23 99.33
CA THR A 92 -7.48 -103.92 98.13
C THR A 92 -7.55 -105.12 97.19
N VAL A 93 -8.00 -104.87 95.96
CA VAL A 93 -7.91 -105.86 94.88
C VAL A 93 -6.47 -105.85 94.37
N THR A 94 -5.74 -106.94 94.58
CA THR A 94 -4.32 -107.05 94.18
C THR A 94 -4.12 -107.80 92.88
N GLU A 95 -5.06 -108.69 92.55
CA GLU A 95 -5.01 -109.50 91.34
C GLU A 95 -6.43 -109.86 90.91
N ILE A 96 -6.67 -109.80 89.60
CA ILE A 96 -7.93 -110.17 88.97
C ILE A 96 -7.56 -111.08 87.80
N GLU A 97 -8.17 -112.26 87.75
CA GLU A 97 -8.23 -113.06 86.54
C GLU A 97 -9.61 -112.91 85.92
N THR A 98 -9.65 -112.66 84.61
CA THR A 98 -10.88 -112.44 83.87
C THR A 98 -11.08 -113.52 82.82
N GLN A 99 -12.34 -113.80 82.54
CA GLN A 99 -12.78 -114.62 81.42
C GLN A 99 -13.75 -113.80 80.57
N PHE A 100 -13.50 -113.76 79.27
CA PHE A 100 -14.42 -113.13 78.32
C PHE A 100 -15.77 -113.83 78.37
N VAL A 101 -16.84 -113.04 78.42
CA VAL A 101 -18.22 -113.55 78.38
C VAL A 101 -18.86 -113.21 77.04
N THR A 102 -18.96 -111.93 76.72
CA THR A 102 -19.64 -111.43 75.52
C THR A 102 -19.17 -110.01 75.17
N GLN A 103 -19.48 -109.55 73.96
CA GLN A 103 -19.34 -108.15 73.56
C GLN A 103 -20.73 -107.53 73.38
N TYR A 104 -20.91 -106.33 73.93
CA TYR A 104 -22.07 -105.47 73.71
C TYR A 104 -21.81 -104.51 72.55
N GLU A 105 -22.88 -104.17 71.84
CA GLU A 105 -22.85 -103.25 70.69
C GLU A 105 -22.70 -101.79 71.17
N VAL A 106 -21.77 -101.06 70.56
CA VAL A 106 -21.49 -99.63 70.78
C VAL A 106 -21.69 -98.93 69.44
N TYR A 107 -22.71 -98.07 69.37
CA TYR A 107 -23.12 -97.41 68.12
C TYR A 107 -22.42 -96.06 67.90
N GLY A 108 -22.09 -95.71 66.64
CA GLY A 108 -21.59 -94.38 66.23
C GLY A 108 -20.84 -94.36 64.88
N CYS A 109 -20.61 -93.17 64.30
CA CYS A 109 -19.89 -93.01 63.02
C CYS A 109 -18.40 -93.37 63.16
N MET A 110 -17.88 -94.19 62.23
CA MET A 110 -16.50 -94.68 62.28
C MET A 110 -15.55 -93.95 61.30
N ASP A 111 -16.02 -92.93 60.56
CA ASP A 111 -15.21 -92.14 59.63
C ASP A 111 -14.74 -90.80 60.23
N SER A 112 -13.43 -90.66 60.43
CA SER A 112 -12.76 -89.46 60.94
C SER A 112 -12.91 -88.18 60.08
N LEU A 113 -13.41 -88.30 58.85
CA LEU A 113 -13.69 -87.18 57.93
C LEU A 113 -15.01 -86.45 58.24
N TYR A 114 -15.80 -86.97 59.18
CA TYR A 114 -17.07 -86.40 59.61
C TYR A 114 -16.96 -85.84 61.03
N GLU A 115 -17.87 -84.93 61.40
CA GLU A 115 -17.86 -84.27 62.72
C GLU A 115 -18.37 -85.17 63.85
N ASP A 116 -19.19 -86.18 63.54
CA ASP A 116 -19.85 -87.10 64.46
C ASP A 116 -19.09 -88.43 64.67
N TYR A 117 -17.81 -88.47 64.28
CA TYR A 117 -16.91 -89.62 64.47
C TYR A 117 -16.76 -90.06 65.94
N ASN A 118 -17.08 -91.33 66.24
CA ASN A 118 -16.87 -92.01 67.51
C ASN A 118 -15.81 -93.13 67.36
N PRO A 119 -14.61 -92.98 67.94
CA PRO A 119 -13.52 -93.96 67.81
C PRO A 119 -13.77 -95.30 68.53
N TYR A 120 -14.83 -95.41 69.36
CA TYR A 120 -15.18 -96.61 70.12
C TYR A 120 -16.40 -97.36 69.55
N ALA A 121 -17.02 -96.84 68.49
CA ALA A 121 -18.13 -97.53 67.83
C ALA A 121 -17.65 -98.85 67.22
N ASN A 122 -18.41 -99.92 67.48
CA ASN A 122 -18.12 -101.28 67.00
C ASN A 122 -19.27 -101.89 66.19
N VAL A 123 -20.41 -101.20 66.14
CA VAL A 123 -21.57 -101.50 65.29
C VAL A 123 -22.12 -100.17 64.74
N TYR A 124 -22.60 -100.16 63.50
CA TYR A 124 -23.29 -99.01 62.92
C TYR A 124 -24.67 -98.82 63.57
N SER A 125 -25.16 -97.59 63.73
CA SER A 125 -26.41 -97.27 64.46
C SER A 125 -27.71 -97.80 63.83
N ASP A 126 -27.63 -98.67 62.83
CA ASP A 126 -28.77 -99.13 62.01
C ASP A 126 -29.65 -100.21 62.65
N ASN A 127 -29.25 -100.83 63.78
CA ASN A 127 -30.00 -101.94 64.40
C ASN A 127 -31.08 -101.53 65.42
N LEU A 128 -31.58 -100.29 65.36
CA LEU A 128 -32.79 -99.85 66.09
C LEU A 128 -34.09 -100.26 65.36
N THR A 129 -34.22 -101.52 64.91
CA THR A 129 -35.47 -102.03 64.33
C THR A 129 -36.41 -102.63 65.37
N ASN A 130 -36.63 -101.95 66.51
CA ASN A 130 -37.85 -102.09 67.31
C ASN A 130 -37.90 -101.05 68.44
N SER A 131 -38.34 -99.83 68.16
CA SER A 131 -39.26 -99.12 69.06
C SER A 131 -39.66 -97.79 68.43
N SER A 132 -40.96 -97.67 68.21
CA SER A 132 -41.76 -96.53 67.78
C SER A 132 -41.63 -95.26 68.65
N LEU A 133 -40.42 -94.70 68.83
CA LEU A 133 -40.21 -93.51 69.67
C LEU A 133 -39.24 -92.44 69.10
N ILE A 134 -38.83 -92.50 67.83
CA ILE A 134 -38.06 -91.40 67.19
C ILE A 134 -38.73 -90.94 65.89
N ASP A 135 -40.00 -90.54 65.99
CA ASP A 135 -40.73 -89.97 64.85
C ASP A 135 -41.21 -88.53 65.11
N ASP A 136 -40.55 -87.81 66.02
CA ASP A 136 -40.90 -86.40 66.33
C ASP A 136 -39.66 -85.50 66.47
N ILE A 137 -38.74 -85.56 65.51
CA ILE A 137 -37.86 -84.40 65.23
C ILE A 137 -38.06 -84.00 63.77
N PRO A 138 -38.66 -82.83 63.49
CA PRO A 138 -38.84 -82.36 62.12
C PRO A 138 -37.49 -81.93 61.54
N GLY A 139 -37.06 -82.58 60.45
CA GLY A 139 -35.89 -82.14 59.68
C GLY A 139 -35.18 -83.19 58.84
N ASN A 140 -35.56 -84.48 58.91
CA ASN A 140 -34.82 -85.51 58.16
C ASN A 140 -35.21 -85.51 56.67
N ILE A 141 -34.30 -85.01 55.83
CA ILE A 141 -34.40 -85.00 54.36
C ILE A 141 -33.88 -86.36 53.88
N SER A 142 -34.75 -87.16 53.28
CA SER A 142 -34.36 -88.41 52.62
C SER A 142 -33.47 -88.11 51.41
N PHE A 143 -32.20 -88.53 51.44
CA PHE A 143 -31.34 -88.57 50.26
C PHE A 143 -31.48 -89.93 49.55
N PRO A 144 -31.69 -89.95 48.21
CA PRO A 144 -31.72 -91.17 47.42
C PRO A 144 -30.34 -91.44 46.84
N ASP A 145 -29.48 -92.08 47.61
CA ASP A 145 -28.42 -92.95 47.06
C ASP A 145 -27.94 -93.89 48.18
N GLY A 146 -28.06 -95.20 47.93
CA GLY A 146 -27.85 -96.25 48.92
C GLY A 146 -26.38 -96.49 49.26
N ILE A 147 -25.81 -95.60 50.07
CA ILE A 147 -24.66 -95.91 50.93
C ILE A 147 -25.08 -95.53 52.35
N ASP A 148 -25.39 -96.57 53.11
CA ASP A 148 -25.67 -96.52 54.53
C ASP A 148 -24.34 -96.33 55.28
N ASP A 149 -23.81 -95.10 55.25
CA ASP A 149 -22.75 -94.64 56.15
C ASP A 149 -23.36 -93.54 57.01
N ASP A 150 -23.68 -93.89 58.25
CA ASP A 150 -24.37 -93.13 59.29
C ASP A 150 -23.55 -91.95 59.84
N CYS A 151 -22.83 -91.23 58.96
CA CYS A 151 -22.05 -90.03 59.27
C CYS A 151 -22.76 -88.80 58.69
N LEU A 152 -23.37 -88.00 59.54
CA LEU A 152 -24.37 -86.99 59.15
C LEU A 152 -23.75 -85.69 58.62
N ILE A 153 -22.54 -85.32 59.08
CA ILE A 153 -21.93 -84.03 58.77
C ILE A 153 -20.48 -84.22 58.33
N LYS A 154 -20.23 -84.11 57.02
CA LYS A 154 -18.88 -84.14 56.46
C LYS A 154 -18.15 -82.82 56.74
N LYS A 155 -16.89 -82.87 57.15
CA LYS A 155 -16.07 -81.66 57.30
C LYS A 155 -15.90 -80.95 55.95
N GLN A 156 -16.22 -79.66 55.90
CA GLN A 156 -15.99 -78.84 54.71
C GLN A 156 -14.80 -77.92 54.95
N ILE A 157 -13.78 -78.09 54.10
CA ILE A 157 -12.46 -77.47 54.24
C ILE A 157 -12.43 -76.16 53.44
N GLY A 158 -12.18 -75.03 54.09
CA GLY A 158 -12.14 -73.70 53.45
C GLY A 158 -11.73 -72.61 54.43
N CYS A 159 -11.69 -71.34 54.00
CA CYS A 159 -11.37 -70.26 54.93
C CYS A 159 -12.56 -69.95 55.84
N THR A 160 -12.37 -70.04 57.15
CA THR A 160 -13.42 -69.81 58.16
C THR A 160 -13.43 -68.37 58.71
N ASP A 161 -12.45 -67.55 58.36
CA ASP A 161 -12.37 -66.15 58.81
C ASP A 161 -13.33 -65.25 57.99
N PRO A 162 -14.39 -64.68 58.60
CA PRO A 162 -15.37 -63.84 57.90
C PRO A 162 -14.81 -62.50 57.40
N THR A 163 -13.58 -62.13 57.79
CA THR A 163 -12.89 -60.92 57.32
C THR A 163 -11.99 -61.16 56.11
N ALA A 164 -11.75 -62.43 55.75
CA ALA A 164 -10.95 -62.79 54.59
C ALA A 164 -11.73 -62.65 53.28
N LYS A 165 -11.00 -62.38 52.18
CA LYS A 165 -11.60 -62.22 50.84
C LYS A 165 -12.18 -63.53 50.30
N ASN A 166 -11.58 -64.66 50.65
CA ASN A 166 -12.00 -66.01 50.27
C ASN A 166 -12.75 -66.76 51.36
N TYR A 167 -13.41 -66.04 52.28
CA TYR A 167 -14.30 -66.63 53.28
C TYR A 167 -15.32 -67.55 52.61
N ASP A 168 -15.41 -68.80 53.10
CA ASP A 168 -16.46 -69.75 52.72
C ASP A 168 -17.38 -69.93 53.92
N SER A 169 -18.63 -69.48 53.79
CA SER A 169 -19.63 -69.59 54.86
C SER A 169 -20.02 -71.04 55.19
N ASN A 170 -19.65 -72.00 54.35
CA ASN A 170 -19.91 -73.41 54.56
C ASN A 170 -18.69 -74.16 55.13
N ALA A 171 -17.52 -73.52 55.24
CA ALA A 171 -16.34 -74.16 55.79
C ALA A 171 -16.51 -74.40 57.31
N THR A 172 -16.35 -75.66 57.73
CA THR A 172 -16.35 -76.06 59.15
C THR A 172 -14.93 -76.29 59.68
N GLU A 173 -13.94 -76.40 58.80
CA GLU A 173 -12.52 -76.53 59.14
C GLU A 173 -11.66 -75.60 58.29
N ASP A 174 -10.77 -74.84 58.97
CA ASP A 174 -9.85 -73.91 58.30
C ASP A 174 -8.70 -74.64 57.62
N ASN A 175 -8.44 -74.32 56.35
CA ASN A 175 -7.32 -74.85 55.59
C ASN A 175 -6.09 -73.94 55.56
N GLY A 176 -6.13 -72.80 56.25
CA GLY A 176 -5.04 -71.83 56.32
C GLY A 176 -4.85 -71.04 55.04
N THR A 177 -5.81 -71.07 54.10
CA THR A 177 -5.74 -70.31 52.83
C THR A 177 -6.37 -68.91 52.93
N CYS A 178 -6.82 -68.48 54.11
CA CYS A 178 -7.39 -67.16 54.31
C CYS A 178 -6.41 -66.05 53.88
N TYR A 179 -6.89 -65.09 53.09
CA TYR A 179 -6.11 -63.89 52.71
C TYR A 179 -6.95 -62.61 52.84
N PRO A 180 -6.31 -61.47 53.17
CA PRO A 180 -7.02 -60.25 53.52
C PRO A 180 -7.69 -59.57 52.32
N VAL A 181 -8.69 -58.76 52.61
CA VAL A 181 -9.19 -57.74 51.69
C VAL A 181 -8.13 -56.63 51.60
N ILE A 182 -7.59 -56.38 50.41
CA ILE A 182 -6.60 -55.32 50.17
C ILE A 182 -7.22 -54.32 49.21
N TYR A 183 -7.36 -53.10 49.71
CA TYR A 183 -7.96 -51.98 49.00
C TYR A 183 -6.95 -51.30 48.08
N GLY A 184 -7.41 -50.90 46.89
CA GLY A 184 -6.65 -50.08 45.95
C GLY A 184 -7.19 -50.18 44.53
N CYS A 185 -6.58 -49.46 43.60
CA CYS A 185 -7.05 -49.45 42.22
C CYS A 185 -6.77 -50.79 41.50
N ILE A 186 -7.83 -51.48 41.08
CA ILE A 186 -7.77 -52.77 40.37
C ILE A 186 -7.97 -52.64 38.85
N ASP A 187 -8.25 -51.43 38.35
CA ASP A 187 -8.47 -51.17 36.93
C ASP A 187 -7.13 -50.88 36.23
N SER A 188 -6.70 -51.79 35.34
CA SER A 188 -5.45 -51.68 34.59
C SER A 188 -5.35 -50.48 33.64
N THR A 189 -6.45 -49.75 33.41
CA THR A 189 -6.49 -48.57 32.55
C THR A 189 -6.28 -47.25 33.29
N MET A 190 -6.12 -47.29 34.62
CA MET A 190 -5.99 -46.11 35.48
C MET A 190 -4.52 -45.81 35.83
N LEU A 191 -4.21 -44.55 36.15
CA LEU A 191 -2.82 -44.10 36.36
C LEU A 191 -2.17 -44.75 37.58
N ASN A 192 -2.91 -44.89 38.68
CA ASN A 192 -2.43 -45.44 39.94
C ASN A 192 -2.66 -46.95 40.08
N TYR A 193 -2.91 -47.65 38.97
CA TYR A 193 -2.97 -49.11 38.97
C TYR A 193 -1.61 -49.72 39.30
N ILE A 194 -1.61 -50.65 40.26
CA ILE A 194 -0.43 -51.45 40.57
C ILE A 194 -0.68 -52.85 40.02
N SER A 195 0.14 -53.26 39.04
CA SER A 195 0.06 -54.61 38.48
C SER A 195 0.28 -55.66 39.59
N PRO A 196 -0.64 -56.62 39.76
CA PRO A 196 -0.48 -57.70 40.71
C PRO A 196 0.81 -58.48 40.47
N ILE A 197 1.53 -58.83 41.53
CA ILE A 197 2.75 -59.64 41.47
C ILE A 197 2.46 -61.14 41.69
N GLY A 198 1.18 -61.52 41.82
CA GLY A 198 0.73 -62.89 42.05
C GLY A 198 0.77 -63.30 43.53
N ASN A 199 0.81 -62.33 44.44
CA ASN A 199 0.80 -62.56 45.88
C ASN A 199 -0.48 -61.99 46.49
N VAL A 200 -1.43 -62.88 46.79
CA VAL A 200 -2.75 -62.58 47.37
C VAL A 200 -2.70 -61.86 48.73
N TYR A 201 -1.54 -61.82 49.40
CA TYR A 201 -1.35 -61.14 50.68
C TYR A 201 -0.89 -59.68 50.56
N VAL A 202 -0.55 -59.21 49.36
CA VAL A 202 -0.13 -57.81 49.13
C VAL A 202 -0.78 -57.17 47.90
N ASP A 203 -1.29 -57.98 46.96
CA ASP A 203 -1.94 -57.48 45.75
C ASP A 203 -3.32 -56.88 46.08
N PRO A 204 -3.60 -55.62 45.65
CA PRO A 204 -4.95 -55.05 45.74
C PRO A 204 -5.97 -55.96 45.06
N ASN A 205 -7.03 -56.30 45.78
CA ASN A 205 -8.06 -57.27 45.34
C ASN A 205 -9.49 -56.74 45.48
N THR A 206 -9.62 -55.48 45.93
CA THR A 206 -10.89 -54.79 46.14
C THR A 206 -10.70 -53.31 45.83
N ASP A 207 -11.54 -52.77 44.95
CA ASP A 207 -11.51 -51.34 44.62
C ASP A 207 -12.04 -50.51 45.81
N ASP A 208 -11.35 -49.42 46.13
CA ASP A 208 -11.74 -48.44 47.15
C ASP A 208 -12.16 -47.09 46.56
N GLY A 209 -12.24 -46.99 45.23
CA GLY A 209 -12.55 -45.74 44.53
C GLY A 209 -11.37 -44.77 44.47
N SER A 210 -10.16 -45.21 44.83
CA SER A 210 -8.94 -44.41 44.67
C SER A 210 -8.41 -44.38 43.22
N CYS A 211 -9.01 -45.13 42.30
CA CYS A 211 -8.65 -45.07 40.88
C CYS A 211 -8.85 -43.66 40.30
N TYR A 212 -7.84 -43.14 39.62
CA TYR A 212 -7.98 -41.91 38.83
C TYR A 212 -7.37 -42.06 37.42
N PRO A 213 -7.98 -41.41 36.41
CA PRO A 213 -7.68 -41.67 35.01
C PRO A 213 -6.38 -41.02 34.55
N TYR A 214 -5.86 -41.49 33.40
CA TYR A 214 -4.91 -40.72 32.61
C TYR A 214 -5.59 -39.46 32.08
N ILE A 215 -5.05 -38.29 32.44
CA ILE A 215 -5.52 -37.00 31.93
C ILE A 215 -4.38 -36.41 31.12
N PHE A 216 -4.55 -36.49 29.80
CA PHE A 216 -3.59 -36.04 28.81
C PHE A 216 -3.67 -34.52 28.62
N GLY A 217 -2.51 -33.89 28.48
CA GLY A 217 -2.41 -32.46 28.19
C GLY A 217 -1.01 -31.92 28.52
N CYS A 218 -0.88 -30.60 28.52
CA CYS A 218 0.40 -29.97 28.83
C CYS A 218 0.71 -30.04 30.34
N LYS A 219 1.68 -30.88 30.71
CA LYS A 219 1.98 -31.18 32.12
C LYS A 219 3.08 -30.31 32.74
N ASP A 220 4.18 -30.09 32.02
CA ASP A 220 5.44 -29.61 32.61
C ASP A 220 5.88 -28.22 32.10
N ASP A 221 5.13 -27.62 31.16
CA ASP A 221 5.44 -26.29 30.61
C ASP A 221 4.43 -25.24 31.09
N PHE A 222 4.74 -24.57 32.20
CA PHE A 222 3.92 -23.47 32.72
C PHE A 222 3.91 -22.22 31.81
N THR A 223 4.74 -22.18 30.78
CA THR A 223 4.79 -21.11 29.77
C THR A 223 4.02 -21.46 28.50
N ALA A 224 3.45 -22.66 28.40
CA ALA A 224 2.58 -23.02 27.29
C ALA A 224 1.19 -22.38 27.41
N PHE A 225 0.57 -22.07 26.26
CA PHE A 225 -0.73 -21.42 26.19
C PHE A 225 -1.86 -22.31 26.71
N ASN A 226 -1.78 -23.62 26.45
CA ASN A 226 -2.76 -24.61 26.90
C ASN A 226 -2.39 -25.29 28.24
N TYR A 227 -1.47 -24.72 29.01
CA TYR A 227 -1.16 -25.20 30.36
C TYR A 227 -2.32 -24.92 31.32
N ILE A 228 -2.80 -25.96 31.99
CA ILE A 228 -3.84 -25.86 33.02
C ILE A 228 -3.16 -26.09 34.38
N PRO A 229 -3.10 -25.07 35.26
CA PRO A 229 -2.53 -25.24 36.59
C PRO A 229 -3.28 -26.32 37.39
N PRO A 230 -2.57 -27.27 38.04
CA PRO A 230 -3.22 -28.29 38.85
C PRO A 230 -3.94 -27.68 40.06
N VAL A 231 -5.15 -28.14 40.33
CA VAL A 231 -5.98 -27.70 41.46
C VAL A 231 -5.88 -28.62 42.68
N GLY A 232 -5.13 -29.71 42.56
CA GLY A 232 -4.95 -30.72 43.61
C GLY A 232 -6.04 -31.80 43.58
N ASP A 233 -6.72 -31.98 42.45
CA ASP A 233 -7.73 -33.01 42.23
C ASP A 233 -7.26 -34.00 41.17
N PRO A 234 -6.84 -35.23 41.57
CA PRO A 234 -6.37 -36.26 40.65
C PRO A 234 -7.38 -36.68 39.57
N GLN A 235 -8.67 -36.34 39.71
CA GLN A 235 -9.69 -36.66 38.70
C GLN A 235 -9.81 -35.65 37.56
N VAL A 236 -9.18 -34.47 37.69
CA VAL A 236 -9.21 -33.43 36.63
C VAL A 236 -7.84 -32.87 36.30
N ASP A 237 -6.85 -33.02 37.20
CA ASP A 237 -5.49 -32.52 36.97
C ASP A 237 -4.77 -33.32 35.89
N VAL A 238 -4.26 -32.61 34.88
CA VAL A 238 -3.39 -33.18 33.84
C VAL A 238 -2.21 -33.90 34.52
N ASN A 239 -2.10 -35.20 34.27
CA ASN A 239 -1.13 -36.06 34.93
C ASN A 239 -0.21 -36.79 33.95
N THR A 240 -0.51 -36.69 32.66
CA THR A 240 0.21 -37.35 31.58
C THR A 240 0.46 -36.37 30.43
N ASP A 241 1.73 -36.15 30.10
CA ASP A 241 2.09 -35.29 28.96
C ASP A 241 1.84 -36.05 27.65
N ASP A 242 1.10 -35.43 26.74
CA ASP A 242 0.83 -35.95 25.40
C ASP A 242 1.57 -35.16 24.29
N GLY A 243 2.41 -34.19 24.69
CA GLY A 243 3.12 -33.33 23.75
C GLY A 243 2.24 -32.27 23.08
N SER A 244 1.02 -32.02 23.62
CA SER A 244 0.12 -30.97 23.12
C SER A 244 0.52 -29.56 23.55
N CYS A 245 1.59 -29.37 24.35
CA CYS A 245 2.05 -28.04 24.75
C CYS A 245 2.39 -27.19 23.51
N TYR A 246 1.84 -25.98 23.44
CA TYR A 246 2.21 -24.99 22.42
C TYR A 246 2.42 -23.60 23.03
N PRO A 247 3.29 -22.77 22.43
CA PRO A 247 3.67 -21.48 22.99
C PRO A 247 2.58 -20.42 22.82
N PHE A 248 2.68 -19.35 23.61
CA PHE A 248 2.04 -18.09 23.29
C PHE A 248 2.68 -17.52 22.01
N ILE A 249 1.87 -17.31 20.97
CA ILE A 249 2.25 -16.56 19.78
C ILE A 249 1.53 -15.22 19.85
N PHE A 250 2.31 -14.18 20.12
CA PHE A 250 1.85 -12.80 20.23
C PHE A 250 1.72 -12.15 18.86
N GLY A 251 0.66 -11.38 18.67
CA GLY A 251 0.37 -10.63 17.45
C GLY A 251 -1.09 -10.24 17.41
N CYS A 252 -1.60 -9.81 16.27
CA CYS A 252 -3.02 -9.47 16.17
C CYS A 252 -3.91 -10.71 15.97
N ASN A 253 -4.89 -10.91 16.86
CA ASN A 253 -5.89 -11.98 16.77
C ASN A 253 -7.31 -11.47 16.41
N ASP A 254 -7.43 -10.20 16.00
CA ASP A 254 -8.68 -9.62 15.51
C ASP A 254 -8.85 -9.93 14.01
N PRO A 255 -9.86 -10.72 13.59
CA PRO A 255 -10.07 -11.06 12.18
C PRO A 255 -10.45 -9.86 11.30
N ASP A 256 -10.88 -8.75 11.90
CA ASP A 256 -11.24 -7.51 11.19
C ASP A 256 -10.05 -6.52 11.07
N ALA A 257 -8.87 -6.88 11.59
CA ALA A 257 -7.65 -6.08 11.49
C ALA A 257 -6.84 -6.37 10.23
N LEU A 258 -6.05 -5.39 9.78
CA LEU A 258 -5.23 -5.48 8.57
C LEU A 258 -4.09 -6.51 8.69
N ASN A 259 -3.52 -6.62 9.88
CA ASN A 259 -2.41 -7.52 10.22
C ASN A 259 -2.89 -8.73 11.03
N PHE A 260 -4.12 -9.21 10.79
CA PHE A 260 -4.63 -10.43 11.43
C PHE A 260 -3.67 -11.61 11.20
N ASN A 261 -3.32 -12.32 12.27
CA ASN A 261 -2.41 -13.46 12.20
C ASN A 261 -1.03 -13.13 11.58
N ASP A 262 -0.55 -11.90 11.77
CA ASP A 262 0.83 -11.48 11.51
C ASP A 262 1.76 -12.06 12.60
N TYR A 263 2.24 -13.29 12.39
CA TYR A 263 3.08 -14.00 13.36
C TYR A 263 4.58 -13.66 13.20
N ASP A 264 5.01 -13.05 12.09
CA ASP A 264 6.40 -12.63 11.87
C ASP A 264 6.64 -11.12 12.10
N GLY A 265 5.56 -10.36 12.33
CA GLY A 265 5.59 -8.97 12.78
C GLY A 265 6.02 -7.99 11.69
N ASP A 266 5.79 -8.31 10.41
CA ASP A 266 6.14 -7.45 9.28
C ASP A 266 5.04 -6.41 8.96
N GLY A 267 3.90 -6.47 9.67
CA GLY A 267 2.75 -5.60 9.50
C GLY A 267 1.73 -6.12 8.47
N LEU A 268 1.95 -7.30 7.89
CA LEU A 268 1.06 -7.94 6.92
C LEU A 268 0.45 -9.20 7.51
N PHE A 269 -0.80 -9.47 7.13
CA PHE A 269 -1.46 -10.71 7.54
C PHE A 269 -0.71 -11.93 6.98
N ASN A 270 -0.54 -12.97 7.80
CA ASN A 270 -0.15 -14.29 7.30
C ASN A 270 -1.37 -15.22 7.24
N ILE A 271 -1.33 -16.19 6.32
CA ILE A 271 -2.40 -17.18 6.18
C ILE A 271 -2.45 -18.07 7.43
N LYS A 272 -3.64 -18.25 8.01
CA LYS A 272 -3.86 -19.23 9.09
C LYS A 272 -3.45 -20.64 8.63
N THR A 273 -2.46 -21.20 9.31
CA THR A 273 -1.96 -22.55 9.04
C THR A 273 -2.79 -23.64 9.74
N GLY A 274 -3.53 -23.27 10.78
CA GLY A 274 -4.25 -24.20 11.66
C GLY A 274 -3.33 -24.89 12.67
N LEU A 275 -2.07 -24.45 12.78
CA LEU A 275 -1.09 -25.00 13.72
C LEU A 275 -0.92 -24.06 14.91
N ASP A 276 -1.22 -24.56 16.11
CA ASP A 276 -1.14 -23.79 17.36
C ASP A 276 0.28 -23.29 17.71
N SER A 277 1.30 -23.87 17.07
CA SER A 277 2.70 -23.48 17.22
C SER A 277 3.16 -22.36 16.28
N ILE A 278 2.29 -21.87 15.39
CA ILE A 278 2.63 -20.86 14.37
C ILE A 278 1.62 -19.72 14.38
N ASP A 279 0.32 -20.05 14.41
CA ASP A 279 -0.72 -19.03 14.31
C ASP A 279 -0.80 -18.20 15.60
N VAL A 280 -1.05 -16.90 15.45
CA VAL A 280 -1.26 -15.99 16.57
C VAL A 280 -2.43 -16.49 17.43
N ASN A 281 -2.19 -16.64 18.73
CA ASN A 281 -3.17 -17.10 19.71
C ASN A 281 -3.38 -16.11 20.85
N THR A 282 -2.54 -15.08 20.95
CA THR A 282 -2.55 -14.11 22.03
C THR A 282 -2.44 -12.70 21.46
N ASP A 283 -3.47 -11.89 21.67
CA ASP A 283 -3.46 -10.49 21.25
C ASP A 283 -2.49 -9.67 22.10
N ASP A 284 -1.56 -8.97 21.45
CA ASP A 284 -0.58 -8.09 22.09
C ASP A 284 -0.90 -6.61 21.89
N GLY A 285 -2.03 -6.28 21.24
CA GLY A 285 -2.44 -4.92 20.94
C GLY A 285 -1.78 -4.32 19.71
N SER A 286 -1.08 -5.13 18.90
CA SER A 286 -0.50 -4.72 17.61
C SER A 286 -1.54 -4.58 16.48
N CYS A 287 -2.82 -4.87 16.72
CA CYS A 287 -3.87 -4.81 15.72
C CYS A 287 -3.99 -3.44 15.05
N ILE A 288 -3.85 -3.44 13.72
CA ILE A 288 -4.01 -2.26 12.87
C ILE A 288 -5.44 -2.24 12.33
N PRO A 289 -6.29 -1.26 12.73
CA PRO A 289 -7.66 -1.19 12.26
C PRO A 289 -7.71 -0.87 10.76
N ILE A 290 -8.65 -1.47 10.04
CA ILE A 290 -8.89 -1.15 8.63
C ILE A 290 -9.56 0.23 8.51
N VAL A 291 -8.94 1.12 7.76
CA VAL A 291 -9.45 2.43 7.37
C VAL A 291 -9.58 2.48 5.86
N PHE A 292 -10.83 2.41 5.38
CA PHE A 292 -11.14 2.52 3.97
C PHE A 292 -11.03 3.96 3.47
N GLY A 293 -10.48 4.14 2.27
CA GLY A 293 -10.48 5.43 1.58
C GLY A 293 -9.63 5.40 0.32
N CYS A 294 -9.56 6.51 -0.40
CA CYS A 294 -8.64 6.62 -1.52
C CYS A 294 -7.20 6.76 -1.00
N THR A 295 -6.31 5.86 -1.41
CA THR A 295 -4.90 5.86 -0.99
C THR A 295 -3.97 6.56 -1.99
N ASP A 296 -4.49 6.99 -3.13
CA ASP A 296 -3.74 7.73 -4.15
C ASP A 296 -3.72 9.21 -3.82
N SER A 297 -2.54 9.76 -3.51
CA SER A 297 -2.34 11.15 -3.13
C SER A 297 -2.58 12.16 -4.26
N THR A 298 -2.76 11.69 -5.50
CA THR A 298 -3.07 12.54 -6.66
C THR A 298 -4.58 12.75 -6.87
N MET A 299 -5.42 12.11 -6.06
CA MET A 299 -6.88 12.15 -6.18
C MET A 299 -7.50 13.16 -5.21
N TYR A 300 -8.66 13.71 -5.56
CA TYR A 300 -9.32 14.76 -4.78
C TYR A 300 -9.71 14.29 -3.38
N ASN A 301 -10.21 13.06 -3.27
CA ASN A 301 -10.68 12.46 -2.02
C ASN A 301 -9.64 11.56 -1.35
N TYR A 302 -8.36 11.81 -1.62
CA TYR A 302 -7.26 11.15 -0.91
C TYR A 302 -7.46 11.24 0.61
N ASN A 303 -7.37 10.09 1.28
CA ASN A 303 -7.42 10.01 2.73
C ASN A 303 -6.05 9.54 3.25
N PRO A 304 -5.24 10.41 3.89
CA PRO A 304 -3.91 10.03 4.39
C PRO A 304 -3.94 9.01 5.55
N LEU A 305 -5.11 8.77 6.14
CA LEU A 305 -5.30 7.75 7.18
C LEU A 305 -5.79 6.42 6.61
N ALA A 306 -6.15 6.35 5.32
CA ALA A 306 -6.61 5.12 4.71
C ALA A 306 -5.45 4.15 4.49
N ASN A 307 -5.61 2.92 4.98
CA ASN A 307 -4.66 1.81 4.78
C ASN A 307 -5.21 0.74 3.83
N VAL A 308 -6.49 0.83 3.43
CA VAL A 308 -7.11 -0.03 2.42
C VAL A 308 -7.83 0.81 1.39
N ASN A 309 -7.46 0.65 0.11
CA ASN A 309 -8.12 1.34 -0.98
C ASN A 309 -9.53 0.77 -1.20
N ASN A 310 -10.55 1.62 -1.16
CA ASN A 310 -11.93 1.22 -1.41
C ASN A 310 -12.36 1.32 -2.88
N ASN A 311 -11.42 1.59 -3.80
CA ASN A 311 -11.64 1.83 -5.23
C ASN A 311 -12.58 3.01 -5.55
N VAL A 312 -12.85 3.87 -4.56
CA VAL A 312 -13.59 5.12 -4.74
C VAL A 312 -12.59 6.26 -4.68
N CYS A 313 -11.91 6.49 -5.80
CA CYS A 313 -10.99 7.61 -6.01
C CYS A 313 -11.51 8.44 -7.20
N TYR A 314 -11.73 9.74 -7.02
CA TYR A 314 -12.10 10.63 -8.12
C TYR A 314 -11.07 11.74 -8.31
N PRO A 315 -10.79 12.12 -9.57
CA PRO A 315 -9.73 13.07 -9.90
C PRO A 315 -10.10 14.50 -9.49
N PHE A 316 -9.10 15.38 -9.46
CA PHE A 316 -9.33 16.81 -9.47
C PHE A 316 -10.00 17.21 -10.78
N ILE A 317 -11.17 17.86 -10.69
CA ILE A 317 -11.90 18.41 -11.83
C ILE A 317 -12.03 19.90 -11.59
N THR A 318 -11.32 20.68 -12.40
CA THR A 318 -11.30 22.14 -12.32
C THR A 318 -12.27 22.76 -13.31
N GLY A 319 -13.00 23.78 -12.86
CA GLY A 319 -13.96 24.49 -13.68
C GLY A 319 -14.77 25.51 -12.89
N CYS A 320 -15.71 26.15 -13.59
CA CYS A 320 -16.68 27.06 -13.02
C CYS A 320 -18.04 26.36 -12.95
N VAL A 321 -18.76 26.54 -11.84
CA VAL A 321 -20.15 26.05 -11.68
C VAL A 321 -21.16 27.18 -11.52
N GLU A 322 -20.67 28.42 -11.35
CA GLU A 322 -21.50 29.57 -10.97
C GLU A 322 -22.11 30.29 -12.18
N ASN A 323 -21.46 30.23 -13.34
CA ASN A 323 -21.89 30.97 -14.53
C ASN A 323 -21.93 30.09 -15.77
N GLN A 324 -23.13 29.83 -16.27
CA GLN A 324 -23.38 29.03 -17.49
C GLN A 324 -22.83 29.65 -18.78
N LEU A 325 -22.48 30.94 -18.77
CA LEU A 325 -21.89 31.64 -19.90
C LEU A 325 -20.36 31.54 -19.91
N ALA A 326 -19.73 31.01 -18.85
CA ALA A 326 -18.28 30.87 -18.80
C ALA A 326 -17.78 29.76 -19.72
N LEU A 327 -16.62 29.96 -20.34
CA LEU A 327 -15.97 29.02 -21.24
C LEU A 327 -15.54 27.73 -20.53
N ASN A 328 -15.22 27.80 -19.24
CA ASN A 328 -14.86 26.67 -18.38
C ASN A 328 -16.04 26.20 -17.50
N TYR A 329 -17.28 26.47 -17.90
CA TYR A 329 -18.46 26.00 -17.16
C TYR A 329 -18.66 24.49 -17.28
N ILE A 330 -18.83 23.81 -16.15
CA ILE A 330 -19.21 22.39 -16.09
C ILE A 330 -20.50 22.26 -15.27
N PRO A 331 -21.58 21.70 -15.84
CA PRO A 331 -22.86 21.59 -15.14
C PRO A 331 -22.80 20.52 -14.03
N PRO A 332 -23.29 20.81 -12.81
CA PRO A 332 -23.33 19.82 -11.74
C PRO A 332 -24.36 18.72 -12.04
N THR A 333 -23.90 17.47 -12.03
CA THR A 333 -24.70 16.27 -12.31
C THR A 333 -24.98 15.42 -11.07
N GLY A 334 -24.33 15.72 -9.95
CA GLY A 334 -24.29 14.89 -8.74
C GLY A 334 -23.29 13.74 -8.84
N ASN A 335 -22.45 13.71 -9.88
CA ASN A 335 -21.46 12.67 -10.10
C ASN A 335 -20.05 13.19 -9.74
N PRO A 336 -19.42 12.69 -8.66
CA PRO A 336 -18.11 13.16 -8.22
C PRO A 336 -16.97 12.89 -9.21
N TYR A 337 -17.20 12.06 -10.25
CA TYR A 337 -16.25 11.78 -11.32
C TYR A 337 -16.35 12.72 -12.52
N LEU A 338 -17.35 13.61 -12.56
CA LEU A 338 -17.58 14.55 -13.66
C LEU A 338 -17.73 16.00 -13.16
N ASP A 339 -18.22 16.17 -11.94
CA ASP A 339 -18.50 17.47 -11.37
C ASP A 339 -17.23 18.17 -10.88
N VAL A 340 -17.20 19.50 -11.00
CA VAL A 340 -16.12 20.33 -10.47
C VAL A 340 -16.02 20.13 -8.96
N ASN A 341 -14.83 19.74 -8.52
CA ASN A 341 -14.51 19.60 -7.10
C ASN A 341 -13.39 20.57 -6.66
N ASP A 342 -12.70 21.17 -7.63
CA ASP A 342 -11.72 22.24 -7.43
C ASP A 342 -12.14 23.48 -8.24
N THR A 343 -12.92 24.36 -7.60
CA THR A 343 -13.50 25.53 -8.27
C THR A 343 -12.43 26.55 -8.59
N VAL A 344 -12.40 26.97 -9.86
CA VAL A 344 -11.54 28.08 -10.33
C VAL A 344 -12.41 29.21 -10.89
N ASP A 345 -11.81 30.38 -11.09
CA ASP A 345 -12.52 31.54 -11.61
C ASP A 345 -13.21 31.25 -12.95
N CYS A 346 -14.41 31.81 -13.10
CA CYS A 346 -15.19 31.70 -14.33
C CYS A 346 -14.55 32.54 -15.43
N ILE A 347 -14.13 31.88 -16.51
CA ILE A 347 -13.55 32.56 -17.69
C ILE A 347 -14.70 32.99 -18.58
N LEU A 348 -15.03 34.29 -18.57
CA LEU A 348 -16.10 34.81 -19.40
C LEU A 348 -15.63 35.01 -20.85
N PRO A 349 -16.51 34.76 -21.85
CA PRO A 349 -16.20 35.07 -23.23
C PRO A 349 -16.12 36.59 -23.41
N ILE A 350 -15.05 37.05 -24.06
CA ILE A 350 -14.91 38.41 -24.58
C ILE A 350 -15.30 38.32 -26.04
N LEU A 351 -16.44 38.94 -26.38
CA LEU A 351 -16.98 38.94 -27.74
C LEU A 351 -16.27 40.01 -28.56
N GLY A 352 -15.85 39.66 -29.76
CA GLY A 352 -15.28 40.61 -30.72
C GLY A 352 -14.79 39.91 -31.99
N CYS A 353 -14.28 40.70 -32.92
CA CYS A 353 -13.72 40.17 -34.16
C CYS A 353 -12.35 39.54 -33.91
N MET A 354 -12.23 38.23 -34.14
CA MET A 354 -10.97 37.49 -33.98
C MET A 354 -10.16 37.36 -35.29
N ASP A 355 -10.61 37.95 -36.41
CA ASP A 355 -9.90 37.92 -37.68
C ASP A 355 -8.84 39.04 -37.72
N PRO A 356 -7.53 38.73 -37.69
CA PRO A 356 -6.46 39.74 -37.73
C PRO A 356 -6.42 40.56 -39.03
N LEU A 357 -7.14 40.14 -40.07
CA LEU A 357 -7.28 40.87 -41.33
C LEU A 357 -8.43 41.88 -41.32
N ALA A 358 -9.32 41.84 -40.33
CA ALA A 358 -10.44 42.78 -40.22
C ALA A 358 -9.99 44.17 -39.72
N TYR A 359 -10.78 45.19 -40.04
CA TYR A 359 -10.57 46.58 -39.59
C TYR A 359 -10.73 46.72 -38.07
N ASN A 360 -11.74 46.06 -37.49
CA ASN A 360 -12.08 46.09 -36.07
C ASN A 360 -11.62 44.84 -35.31
N TYR A 361 -10.49 44.24 -35.70
CA TYR A 361 -9.88 43.13 -34.98
C TYR A 361 -9.65 43.49 -33.50
N ASP A 362 -10.11 42.63 -32.60
CA ASP A 362 -9.91 42.74 -31.16
C ASP A 362 -9.01 41.60 -30.67
N ASP A 363 -7.81 41.94 -30.22
CA ASP A 363 -6.82 40.98 -29.74
C ASP A 363 -7.15 40.41 -28.34
N GLN A 364 -8.15 40.98 -27.66
CA GLN A 364 -8.68 40.49 -26.40
C GLN A 364 -9.90 39.59 -26.58
N ALA A 365 -10.48 39.50 -27.80
CA ALA A 365 -11.63 38.66 -28.05
C ALA A 365 -11.29 37.17 -27.88
N THR A 366 -12.08 36.48 -27.06
CA THR A 366 -11.95 35.03 -26.84
C THR A 366 -13.02 34.23 -27.57
N VAL A 367 -14.05 34.89 -28.11
CA VAL A 367 -15.13 34.30 -28.91
C VAL A 367 -15.49 35.24 -30.06
N HIS A 368 -15.50 34.70 -31.30
CA HIS A 368 -15.90 35.42 -32.50
C HIS A 368 -17.40 35.73 -32.48
N ASP A 369 -17.76 37.00 -32.66
CA ASP A 369 -19.15 37.49 -32.57
C ASP A 369 -19.75 37.93 -33.92
N ASP A 370 -19.08 37.59 -35.03
CA ASP A 370 -19.45 37.97 -36.39
C ASP A 370 -19.47 39.51 -36.63
N SER A 371 -18.82 40.30 -35.77
CA SER A 371 -18.71 41.77 -35.93
C SER A 371 -17.61 42.22 -36.91
N CYS A 372 -16.84 41.30 -37.51
CA CYS A 372 -15.69 41.63 -38.35
C CYS A 372 -16.07 42.49 -39.58
N ILE A 373 -15.35 43.59 -39.75
CA ILE A 373 -15.47 44.53 -40.88
C ILE A 373 -14.25 44.34 -41.78
N GLU A 374 -14.46 44.16 -43.08
CA GLU A 374 -13.37 44.03 -44.07
C GLU A 374 -12.57 45.33 -44.21
N LYS A 375 -11.24 45.22 -44.40
CA LYS A 375 -10.39 46.37 -44.72
C LYS A 375 -10.61 46.81 -46.17
N VAL A 376 -10.97 48.08 -46.35
CA VAL A 376 -11.07 48.75 -47.65
C VAL A 376 -9.97 49.79 -47.71
N TYR A 377 -9.02 49.57 -48.62
CA TYR A 377 -7.84 50.40 -48.78
C TYR A 377 -8.12 51.65 -49.63
N GLY A 378 -7.50 52.77 -49.25
CA GLY A 378 -7.51 54.03 -49.99
C GLY A 378 -7.22 55.22 -49.07
N CYS A 379 -7.14 56.42 -49.64
CA CYS A 379 -6.92 57.61 -48.81
C CYS A 379 -8.10 57.87 -47.85
N ILE A 380 -7.83 57.83 -46.54
CA ILE A 380 -8.83 58.01 -45.47
C ILE A 380 -8.92 59.44 -44.92
N ASP A 381 -8.07 60.34 -45.40
CA ASP A 381 -7.98 61.72 -44.94
C ASP A 381 -9.23 62.53 -45.30
N ASN A 382 -10.11 62.68 -44.32
CA ASN A 382 -11.36 63.41 -44.39
C ASN A 382 -11.27 64.80 -43.75
N GLY A 383 -10.06 65.28 -43.49
CA GLY A 383 -9.80 66.57 -42.85
C GLY A 383 -10.42 66.65 -41.46
N GLY A 384 -11.09 67.77 -41.16
CA GLY A 384 -11.71 68.01 -39.85
C GLY A 384 -13.08 67.36 -39.61
N SER A 385 -13.60 66.55 -40.55
CA SER A 385 -14.94 65.94 -40.44
C SER A 385 -14.85 64.47 -40.01
N GLN A 386 -15.89 63.92 -39.36
CA GLN A 386 -15.94 62.48 -39.06
C GLN A 386 -16.34 61.67 -40.30
N ASN A 387 -15.74 60.49 -40.48
CA ASN A 387 -16.17 59.51 -41.48
C ASN A 387 -17.38 58.70 -40.95
N SER A 388 -17.84 57.72 -41.74
CA SER A 388 -18.96 56.83 -41.36
C SER A 388 -18.66 55.92 -40.15
N PHE A 389 -17.39 55.79 -39.76
CA PHE A 389 -16.93 55.01 -38.61
C PHE A 389 -16.72 55.89 -37.35
N GLY A 390 -16.88 57.22 -37.47
CA GLY A 390 -16.69 58.18 -36.39
C GLY A 390 -15.26 58.70 -36.24
N ASP A 391 -14.34 58.27 -37.11
CA ASP A 391 -12.93 58.63 -37.09
C ASP A 391 -12.68 59.93 -37.86
N ILE A 392 -11.68 60.69 -37.40
CA ILE A 392 -11.17 61.92 -38.05
C ILE A 392 -9.71 61.66 -38.39
N TYR A 393 -9.38 61.73 -39.66
CA TYR A 393 -8.03 61.63 -40.20
C TYR A 393 -7.74 62.92 -40.95
N ASP A 394 -6.75 63.66 -40.46
CA ASP A 394 -6.26 64.91 -41.04
C ASP A 394 -4.76 64.75 -41.26
N SER A 395 -4.40 64.07 -42.35
CA SER A 395 -3.01 63.66 -42.61
C SER A 395 -2.10 64.86 -42.83
N PHE A 396 -2.65 65.97 -43.31
CA PHE A 396 -1.90 67.20 -43.64
C PHE A 396 -2.06 68.33 -42.61
N GLY A 397 -2.98 68.19 -41.65
CA GLY A 397 -3.19 69.18 -40.58
C GLY A 397 -3.81 70.48 -41.07
N ASP A 398 -4.40 70.49 -42.27
CA ASP A 398 -5.03 71.66 -42.88
C ASP A 398 -6.55 71.72 -42.65
N GLY A 399 -7.11 70.67 -42.03
CA GLY A 399 -8.52 70.52 -41.73
C GLY A 399 -9.40 70.27 -42.96
N GLN A 400 -8.81 70.05 -44.15
CA GLN A 400 -9.51 69.73 -45.39
C GLN A 400 -9.30 68.25 -45.75
N PRO A 401 -10.27 67.59 -46.40
CA PRO A 401 -10.02 66.27 -46.97
C PRO A 401 -8.92 66.33 -48.02
N SER A 402 -8.10 65.27 -48.08
CA SER A 402 -7.18 65.03 -49.19
C SER A 402 -7.87 65.08 -50.55
N PHE A 403 -7.15 65.47 -51.61
CA PHE A 403 -7.74 65.59 -52.95
C PHE A 403 -8.33 64.27 -53.48
N ASN A 404 -7.70 63.15 -53.15
CA ASN A 404 -8.14 61.80 -53.51
C ASN A 404 -8.82 61.03 -52.36
N TYR A 405 -9.37 61.73 -51.37
CA TYR A 405 -10.12 61.12 -50.28
C TYR A 405 -11.19 60.14 -50.79
N ASN A 406 -11.19 58.92 -50.25
CA ASN A 406 -12.18 57.88 -50.56
C ASN A 406 -13.12 57.65 -49.35
N PRO A 407 -14.41 58.02 -49.43
CA PRO A 407 -15.34 57.88 -48.32
C PRO A 407 -15.69 56.43 -47.95
N ASN A 408 -15.33 55.45 -48.78
CA ASN A 408 -15.53 54.04 -48.50
C ASN A 408 -14.27 53.35 -47.94
N ALA A 409 -13.12 54.02 -47.95
CA ALA A 409 -11.89 53.49 -47.36
C ALA A 409 -11.97 53.58 -45.84
N ASN A 410 -11.53 52.51 -45.17
CA ASN A 410 -11.34 52.48 -43.71
C ASN A 410 -9.87 52.22 -43.34
N THR A 411 -9.02 51.91 -44.32
CA THR A 411 -7.60 51.62 -44.08
C THR A 411 -6.77 52.45 -45.05
N ASP A 412 -5.85 53.27 -44.52
CA ASP A 412 -4.94 54.06 -45.35
C ASP A 412 -3.97 53.16 -46.12
N ASP A 413 -3.78 53.48 -47.40
CA ASP A 413 -2.79 52.83 -48.27
C ASP A 413 -1.59 53.75 -48.61
N GLY A 414 -1.55 54.96 -48.03
CA GLY A 414 -0.52 55.96 -48.29
C GLY A 414 -0.72 56.70 -49.61
N SER A 415 -1.88 56.55 -50.26
CA SER A 415 -2.17 57.27 -51.49
C SER A 415 -2.59 58.73 -51.28
N CYS A 416 -2.83 59.19 -50.05
CA CYS A 416 -3.27 60.56 -49.78
C CYS A 416 -2.28 61.61 -50.31
N TYR A 417 -2.79 62.64 -50.98
CA TYR A 417 -2.02 63.82 -51.37
C TYR A 417 -2.82 65.12 -51.18
N PRO A 418 -2.13 66.22 -50.83
CA PRO A 418 -2.79 67.46 -50.43
C PRO A 418 -3.44 68.16 -51.62
N ILE A 419 -4.36 69.07 -51.31
CA ILE A 419 -4.85 70.02 -52.29
C ILE A 419 -3.72 71.04 -52.58
N ILE A 420 -3.26 71.09 -53.81
CA ILE A 420 -2.23 72.04 -54.26
C ILE A 420 -2.87 73.01 -55.24
N GLU A 421 -2.96 74.26 -54.79
CA GLU A 421 -3.58 75.35 -55.54
C GLU A 421 -2.60 76.05 -56.48
N GLY A 422 -3.03 76.38 -57.70
CA GLY A 422 -2.19 77.06 -58.70
C GLY A 422 -2.80 77.09 -60.10
N CYS A 423 -1.98 77.35 -61.12
CA CYS A 423 -2.46 77.33 -62.50
C CYS A 423 -2.50 75.91 -63.09
N MET A 424 -3.69 75.49 -63.53
CA MET A 424 -3.94 74.19 -64.17
C MET A 424 -3.99 74.25 -65.71
N ASP A 425 -3.83 75.43 -66.31
CA ASP A 425 -3.85 75.60 -67.78
C ASP A 425 -2.47 75.32 -68.38
N PRO A 426 -2.30 74.25 -69.19
CA PRO A 426 -1.01 73.92 -69.81
C PRO A 426 -0.45 74.99 -70.74
N SER A 427 -1.27 75.95 -71.18
CA SER A 427 -0.88 77.06 -72.05
C SER A 427 -0.44 78.31 -71.28
N ALA A 428 -0.61 78.34 -69.96
CA ALA A 428 -0.21 79.46 -69.13
C ALA A 428 1.27 79.40 -68.75
N PHE A 429 1.88 80.58 -68.58
CA PHE A 429 3.31 80.71 -68.25
C PHE A 429 3.68 80.06 -66.90
N ASN A 430 2.78 80.11 -65.92
CA ASN A 430 2.96 79.52 -64.60
C ASN A 430 2.21 78.19 -64.43
N PHE A 431 1.98 77.44 -65.52
CA PHE A 431 1.39 76.11 -65.45
C PHE A 431 2.14 75.22 -64.44
N ASN A 432 1.38 74.55 -63.57
CA ASN A 432 1.90 73.63 -62.56
C ASN A 432 2.95 74.25 -61.61
N ASN A 433 2.89 75.57 -61.40
CA ASN A 433 3.71 76.29 -60.42
C ASN A 433 2.87 76.64 -59.18
N TYR A 434 3.38 76.30 -57.99
CA TYR A 434 2.77 76.54 -56.68
C TYR A 434 3.61 77.54 -55.86
N GLY A 435 2.96 78.52 -55.22
CA GLY A 435 3.60 79.50 -54.34
C GLY A 435 3.68 80.93 -54.88
N ASN A 436 4.26 81.85 -54.09
CA ASN A 436 4.31 83.28 -54.40
C ASN A 436 5.28 83.66 -55.54
N ASP A 437 6.22 82.77 -55.89
CA ASP A 437 7.21 83.00 -56.96
C ASP A 437 6.73 82.41 -58.30
N LYS A 438 5.90 83.21 -58.99
CA LYS A 438 5.17 82.87 -60.23
C LYS A 438 6.04 82.64 -61.50
N TYR A 439 7.33 82.34 -61.38
CA TYR A 439 8.29 82.49 -62.49
C TYR A 439 9.21 81.30 -62.80
N ILE A 440 9.03 80.13 -62.18
CA ILE A 440 9.83 78.93 -62.51
C ILE A 440 8.89 77.75 -62.73
N SER A 441 8.71 77.32 -63.98
CA SER A 441 8.03 76.06 -64.32
C SER A 441 9.02 74.92 -64.20
N TYR A 442 8.81 74.00 -63.25
CA TYR A 442 9.46 72.69 -63.27
C TYR A 442 8.56 71.73 -64.04
N GLU A 443 9.12 70.87 -64.90
CA GLU A 443 8.37 69.70 -65.39
C GLU A 443 8.18 68.71 -64.23
N LEU A 444 7.19 68.96 -63.38
CA LEU A 444 6.78 68.02 -62.35
C LEU A 444 5.76 67.07 -62.98
N THR A 445 6.08 65.78 -62.99
CA THR A 445 5.17 64.69 -63.39
C THR A 445 4.66 63.91 -62.18
N ASP A 446 4.91 64.43 -60.97
CA ASP A 446 4.59 63.76 -59.72
C ASP A 446 3.21 64.19 -59.19
N ILE A 447 2.31 63.22 -59.05
CA ILE A 447 0.95 63.41 -58.54
C ILE A 447 0.90 64.01 -57.13
N TYR A 448 1.98 63.86 -56.35
CA TYR A 448 2.07 64.38 -54.98
C TYR A 448 2.50 65.86 -54.91
N THR A 449 3.00 66.44 -56.02
CA THR A 449 3.47 67.84 -56.08
C THR A 449 2.79 68.68 -57.16
N ASN A 450 1.98 68.06 -58.01
CA ASN A 450 1.25 68.75 -59.07
C ASN A 450 0.10 69.60 -58.52
N VAL A 451 -0.05 70.79 -59.09
CA VAL A 451 -1.25 71.61 -58.92
C VAL A 451 -2.47 70.79 -59.35
N ASN A 452 -3.37 70.53 -58.41
CA ASN A 452 -4.58 69.73 -58.63
C ASN A 452 -5.86 70.55 -58.46
N THR A 453 -5.75 71.79 -57.98
CA THR A 453 -6.87 72.71 -57.78
C THR A 453 -6.51 74.08 -58.36
N SER A 454 -7.41 74.68 -59.15
CA SER A 454 -7.12 75.97 -59.77
C SER A 454 -7.42 77.13 -58.83
N ASP A 455 -6.46 78.03 -58.64
CA ASP A 455 -6.62 79.28 -57.89
C ASP A 455 -6.89 80.51 -58.79
N ASN A 456 -7.11 80.28 -60.10
CA ASN A 456 -7.21 81.31 -61.13
C ASN A 456 -5.97 82.21 -61.26
N SER A 457 -4.78 81.74 -60.85
CA SER A 457 -3.52 82.50 -60.97
C SER A 457 -2.84 82.40 -62.34
N CYS A 458 -3.47 81.74 -63.33
CA CYS A 458 -2.90 81.54 -64.66
C CYS A 458 -2.51 82.86 -65.34
N ILE A 459 -1.26 82.95 -65.78
CA ILE A 459 -0.71 84.09 -66.51
C ILE A 459 -0.65 83.72 -67.99
N GLU A 460 -1.34 84.50 -68.83
CA GLU A 460 -1.25 84.38 -70.28
C GLU A 460 0.19 84.63 -70.77
N VAL A 461 0.61 83.87 -71.78
CA VAL A 461 1.89 84.09 -72.45
C VAL A 461 1.78 85.32 -73.37
N ARG A 462 2.66 86.31 -73.18
CA ARG A 462 2.81 87.48 -74.06
C ARG A 462 4.17 87.46 -74.74
N LEU A 463 4.15 87.58 -76.07
CA LEU A 463 5.30 87.39 -76.95
C LEU A 463 5.90 88.75 -77.32
N GLY A 464 7.23 88.90 -77.26
CA GLY A 464 7.94 90.11 -77.73
C GLY A 464 9.43 89.83 -77.97
N CYS A 465 10.27 90.83 -78.22
CA CYS A 465 11.73 90.69 -78.39
C CYS A 465 12.50 91.30 -77.20
N LEU A 466 13.29 90.52 -76.45
CA LEU A 466 14.17 90.99 -75.35
C LEU A 466 15.63 91.19 -75.80
N ASP A 467 15.94 91.02 -77.08
CA ASP A 467 17.26 91.40 -77.60
C ASP A 467 17.31 92.91 -77.82
N ILE A 468 18.14 93.61 -77.04
CA ILE A 468 18.30 95.07 -77.08
C ILE A 468 18.70 95.63 -78.46
N ASN A 469 19.20 94.78 -79.35
CA ASN A 469 19.62 95.18 -80.70
C ASN A 469 18.52 95.03 -81.75
N ALA A 470 17.39 94.43 -81.39
CA ALA A 470 16.20 94.41 -82.24
C ALA A 470 15.56 95.82 -82.27
N TYR A 471 15.06 96.21 -83.43
CA TYR A 471 14.36 97.48 -83.65
C TYR A 471 13.05 97.54 -82.87
N ASN A 472 12.40 96.39 -82.72
CA ASN A 472 11.23 96.16 -81.87
C ASN A 472 11.62 95.55 -80.51
N TYR A 473 12.81 95.88 -79.99
CA TYR A 473 13.19 95.53 -78.62
C TYR A 473 12.20 96.17 -77.64
N ASN A 474 11.60 95.35 -76.77
CA ASN A 474 10.62 95.82 -75.79
C ASN A 474 9.47 96.61 -76.44
N ASP A 475 9.05 96.20 -77.64
CA ASP A 475 7.85 96.67 -78.37
C ASP A 475 6.61 95.93 -77.86
N PHE A 476 5.97 96.46 -76.81
CA PHE A 476 4.84 95.81 -76.15
C PHE A 476 3.48 96.16 -76.79
N ASP A 477 3.40 97.23 -77.58
CA ASP A 477 2.20 97.66 -78.30
C ASP A 477 2.17 97.22 -79.77
N PHE A 478 3.21 96.49 -80.21
CA PHE A 478 3.34 95.88 -81.54
C PHE A 478 3.26 96.90 -82.67
N ASP A 479 3.75 98.12 -82.44
CA ASP A 479 3.74 99.19 -83.44
C ASP A 479 4.98 99.14 -84.36
N GLY A 480 5.92 98.23 -84.07
CA GLY A 480 7.12 97.98 -84.84
C GLY A 480 8.31 98.83 -84.40
N GLU A 481 8.19 99.61 -83.32
CA GLU A 481 9.25 100.45 -82.75
C GLU A 481 9.53 100.06 -81.29
N SER A 482 10.77 100.22 -80.83
CA SER A 482 11.11 99.98 -79.42
C SER A 482 10.45 101.01 -78.51
N ASN A 483 9.74 100.60 -77.46
CA ASN A 483 9.23 101.54 -76.47
C ASN A 483 10.36 102.02 -75.53
N ALA A 484 10.45 103.34 -75.30
CA ALA A 484 11.57 103.98 -74.58
C ALA A 484 11.57 103.78 -73.05
N SER A 485 10.53 103.19 -72.48
CA SER A 485 10.42 102.88 -71.05
C SER A 485 10.22 101.38 -70.89
N LEU A 486 11.07 100.73 -70.09
CA LEU A 486 10.70 99.46 -69.46
C LEU A 486 9.48 99.77 -68.59
N ASP A 487 8.29 99.30 -68.97
CA ASP A 487 7.19 99.20 -68.01
C ASP A 487 7.50 97.98 -67.12
N PRO A 488 7.85 98.15 -65.84
CA PRO A 488 8.18 97.02 -64.98
C PRO A 488 6.96 96.13 -64.68
N LEU A 489 5.75 96.58 -65.04
CA LEU A 489 4.48 95.89 -64.77
C LEU A 489 3.96 95.04 -65.93
N GLU A 490 4.45 95.21 -67.16
CA GLU A 490 4.15 94.31 -68.28
C GLU A 490 5.41 93.55 -68.71
N LYS A 491 5.72 92.48 -67.97
CA LYS A 491 6.86 91.61 -68.26
C LYS A 491 6.52 90.70 -69.44
N ILE A 492 7.20 90.89 -70.58
CA ILE A 492 7.24 89.92 -71.68
C ILE A 492 7.87 88.63 -71.13
N ASN A 493 7.16 87.51 -71.24
CA ASN A 493 7.54 86.26 -70.58
C ASN A 493 8.09 85.20 -71.54
N THR A 494 8.11 85.44 -72.86
CA THR A 494 8.73 84.56 -73.89
C THR A 494 9.16 85.33 -75.16
N HIS A 495 10.11 84.79 -75.95
CA HIS A 495 10.59 85.36 -77.24
C HIS A 495 10.21 84.52 -78.45
N ILE A 496 9.71 85.16 -79.52
CA ILE A 496 9.71 84.57 -80.87
C ILE A 496 10.81 85.24 -81.68
N GLN A 497 11.93 84.53 -81.84
CA GLN A 497 13.14 85.05 -82.49
C GLN A 497 12.94 85.39 -83.98
N SER A 498 11.94 84.79 -84.64
CA SER A 498 11.67 85.01 -86.07
C SER A 498 11.02 86.35 -86.41
N GLU A 499 10.56 87.12 -85.43
CA GLU A 499 9.84 88.39 -85.64
C GLU A 499 10.63 89.61 -85.12
N CYS A 500 11.92 89.46 -84.82
CA CYS A 500 12.82 90.55 -84.41
C CYS A 500 13.55 91.17 -85.61
N PHE A 501 13.51 92.51 -85.78
CA PHE A 501 14.10 93.22 -86.93
C PHE A 501 15.44 93.91 -86.55
N TYR A 502 16.51 93.78 -87.34
CA TYR A 502 17.86 94.32 -87.00
C TYR A 502 18.38 95.37 -88.00
N ARG A 503 19.18 96.36 -87.55
CA ARG A 503 19.65 97.52 -88.38
C ARG A 503 20.70 97.14 -89.46
N PRO A 504 20.68 97.73 -90.68
CA PRO A 504 21.62 97.42 -91.75
C PRO A 504 22.89 98.29 -91.66
N GLY A 505 23.98 97.72 -91.17
CA GLY A 505 25.28 98.41 -91.07
C GLY A 505 26.45 97.55 -90.59
N CYS A 506 26.20 96.36 -90.06
CA CYS A 506 27.24 95.44 -89.60
C CYS A 506 27.01 94.04 -90.18
N THR A 507 27.56 93.77 -91.37
CA THR A 507 27.57 92.43 -91.99
C THR A 507 28.93 91.73 -91.82
N ASN A 508 29.56 91.85 -90.65
CA ASN A 508 30.74 91.06 -90.32
C ASN A 508 30.58 90.39 -88.94
N GLN A 509 30.26 89.10 -88.99
CA GLN A 509 29.92 88.26 -87.83
C GLN A 509 31.15 87.87 -86.97
N ALA A 510 32.36 88.33 -87.32
CA ALA A 510 33.60 87.95 -86.62
C ALA A 510 34.15 88.98 -85.62
N TYR A 511 33.53 90.17 -85.46
CA TYR A 511 34.08 91.27 -84.65
C TYR A 511 33.13 91.85 -83.57
N ALA A 512 32.00 91.21 -83.29
CA ALA A 512 31.00 91.71 -82.34
C ALA A 512 31.20 91.28 -80.87
N GLN A 513 32.41 90.84 -80.49
CA GLN A 513 32.76 90.59 -79.09
C GLN A 513 34.07 91.30 -78.80
N TYR A 514 34.01 92.59 -78.51
CA TYR A 514 34.92 93.33 -77.63
C TYR A 514 34.37 94.76 -77.56
N TRP A 515 34.42 95.38 -76.39
CA TRP A 515 33.72 96.60 -75.93
C TRP A 515 32.40 96.27 -75.19
N ASN A 516 32.26 96.54 -73.88
CA ASN A 516 33.13 97.26 -72.96
C ASN A 516 32.73 96.97 -71.51
N TYR A 517 33.72 96.91 -70.62
CA TYR A 517 33.54 97.06 -69.18
C TYR A 517 33.55 98.55 -68.80
N SER A 518 32.91 98.86 -67.66
CA SER A 518 33.15 100.00 -66.74
C SER A 518 32.17 101.20 -66.74
N LEU A 519 31.24 101.10 -65.77
CA LEU A 519 30.99 102.02 -64.63
C LEU A 519 30.51 103.46 -64.86
N ILE A 520 29.34 103.79 -64.28
CA ILE A 520 29.17 104.77 -63.17
C ILE A 520 27.74 104.60 -62.56
N ASN A 521 27.66 104.48 -61.21
CA ASN A 521 26.46 104.54 -60.33
C ASN A 521 25.77 103.26 -59.80
N ASN A 522 26.54 102.27 -59.35
CA ASN A 522 26.29 101.58 -58.07
C ASN A 522 24.86 101.03 -57.77
N ILE A 523 24.21 100.29 -58.68
CA ILE A 523 23.02 99.46 -58.37
C ILE A 523 23.03 98.15 -59.21
N ASP A 524 23.12 97.03 -58.47
CA ASP A 524 22.67 95.63 -58.63
C ASP A 524 22.53 94.88 -60.00
N ASN A 525 23.25 93.74 -60.02
CA ASN A 525 22.81 92.35 -60.27
C ASN A 525 22.47 91.76 -61.67
N ILE A 526 23.11 90.60 -61.88
CA ILE A 526 22.63 89.32 -62.47
C ILE A 526 22.82 89.01 -63.97
N VAL A 527 23.84 88.17 -64.17
CA VAL A 527 24.05 86.89 -64.90
C VAL A 527 23.07 86.24 -65.91
N TYR A 528 23.72 85.56 -66.89
CA TYR A 528 23.42 84.31 -67.66
C TYR A 528 22.56 84.39 -68.94
N PRO A 529 22.59 83.38 -69.87
CA PRO A 529 23.39 82.12 -69.93
C PRO A 529 24.04 81.78 -71.29
N ASP A 530 25.07 80.91 -71.22
CA ASP A 530 25.45 79.94 -72.25
C ASP A 530 24.25 79.05 -72.63
N SER A 531 23.70 79.17 -73.84
CA SER A 531 22.83 78.13 -74.44
C SER A 531 22.55 78.31 -75.94
N MET A 532 23.51 78.84 -76.71
CA MET A 532 23.39 78.89 -78.19
C MET A 532 24.70 78.48 -78.91
N LEU A 533 25.29 77.36 -78.51
CA LEU A 533 26.28 76.66 -79.33
C LEU A 533 25.95 75.16 -79.34
N ASN A 534 25.43 74.69 -80.47
CA ASN A 534 25.22 73.27 -80.76
C ASN A 534 26.43 72.68 -81.51
N PHE A 535 26.52 71.36 -81.47
CA PHE A 535 27.60 70.42 -81.84
C PHE A 535 28.31 70.54 -83.22
N GLU A 536 28.15 71.62 -83.99
CA GLU A 536 28.78 71.79 -85.32
C GLU A 536 29.69 73.04 -85.45
N SER A 537 30.12 73.62 -84.35
CA SER A 537 31.18 74.64 -84.36
C SER A 537 32.38 74.17 -83.54
N CYS A 538 33.19 73.27 -84.11
CA CYS A 538 34.59 73.17 -83.71
C CYS A 538 35.29 74.46 -84.11
N VAL A 539 35.13 75.52 -83.30
CA VAL A 539 36.02 76.68 -83.39
C VAL A 539 37.28 76.25 -82.67
N ASP A 540 38.26 75.95 -83.50
CA ASP A 540 39.65 75.70 -83.17
C ASP A 540 40.20 76.83 -82.29
N LEU A 541 40.07 76.68 -80.97
CA LEU A 541 40.53 77.65 -79.96
C LEU A 541 42.05 77.90 -80.09
N ALA A 542 42.77 76.96 -80.70
CA ALA A 542 44.20 77.11 -81.02
C ALA A 542 44.44 78.13 -82.12
N ASN A 543 43.53 78.29 -83.09
CA ASN A 543 43.67 79.31 -84.13
C ASN A 543 43.48 80.73 -83.56
N PHE A 544 42.72 80.88 -82.47
CA PHE A 544 42.58 82.15 -81.74
C PHE A 544 43.82 82.47 -80.91
N TYR A 545 44.37 81.52 -80.15
CA TYR A 545 45.52 81.76 -79.29
C TYR A 545 46.86 81.81 -80.04
N CYS A 546 47.06 81.00 -81.08
CA CYS A 546 48.30 80.98 -81.87
C CYS A 546 48.42 82.15 -82.88
N ASN A 547 47.33 82.85 -83.21
CA ASN A 547 47.34 84.04 -84.08
C ASN A 547 47.52 85.37 -83.32
N ASN A 548 47.57 85.34 -81.98
CA ASN A 548 47.69 86.55 -81.16
C ASN A 548 49.00 86.56 -80.36
N ASN A 549 49.91 87.47 -80.72
CA ASN A 549 51.24 87.61 -80.11
C ASN A 549 51.22 87.84 -78.58
N GLN A 550 50.11 88.29 -77.98
CA GLN A 550 50.00 88.44 -76.51
C GLN A 550 49.64 87.14 -75.77
N TYR A 551 49.02 86.17 -76.42
CA TYR A 551 48.58 84.92 -75.78
C TYR A 551 49.51 83.73 -76.04
N VAL A 552 50.32 83.79 -77.11
CA VAL A 552 51.47 82.89 -77.29
C VAL A 552 52.38 82.92 -76.05
N GLU A 553 52.48 84.07 -75.38
CA GLU A 553 53.23 84.24 -74.13
C GLU A 553 52.52 83.67 -72.88
N HIS A 554 51.19 83.50 -72.90
CA HIS A 554 50.44 82.95 -71.76
C HIS A 554 50.43 81.41 -71.71
N PHE A 555 50.62 80.74 -72.84
CA PHE A 555 50.92 79.29 -72.87
C PHE A 555 52.27 78.96 -72.21
N ILE A 556 53.14 79.95 -72.02
CA ILE A 556 54.47 79.78 -71.41
C ILE A 556 54.42 79.83 -69.87
N ILE A 557 53.33 80.28 -69.24
CA ILE A 557 53.29 80.52 -67.78
C ILE A 557 52.41 79.50 -67.01
N SER A 558 51.75 78.55 -67.67
CA SER A 558 51.07 77.44 -67.00
C SER A 558 51.48 76.06 -67.54
N GLY A 559 52.78 75.92 -67.83
CA GLY A 559 53.42 74.61 -67.91
C GLY A 559 53.89 74.18 -66.53
N SER A 560 53.08 73.40 -65.83
CA SER A 560 53.44 72.67 -64.62
C SER A 560 54.74 71.88 -64.82
N PHE A 561 55.73 72.08 -63.97
CA PHE A 561 56.85 71.15 -63.80
C PHE A 561 57.12 71.08 -62.30
N GLU A 562 57.13 69.93 -61.65
CA GLU A 562 57.83 68.69 -62.02
C GLU A 562 56.86 67.49 -61.89
N GLU A 563 56.78 66.53 -62.82
CA GLU A 563 57.80 65.61 -63.38
C GLU A 563 57.41 65.29 -64.86
N ASN A 564 58.25 65.01 -65.87
CA ASN A 564 59.69 64.83 -66.02
C ASN A 564 60.07 64.83 -67.54
N ASN A 565 61.07 65.66 -67.91
CA ASN A 565 62.16 65.47 -68.90
C ASN A 565 61.92 65.26 -70.42
N PHE A 566 62.29 66.29 -71.19
CA PHE A 566 63.09 66.16 -72.41
C PHE A 566 64.28 67.12 -72.36
N SER A 567 65.49 66.61 -72.58
CA SER A 567 66.76 67.34 -72.53
C SER A 567 67.39 67.44 -73.93
N ILE A 568 67.71 68.66 -74.36
CA ILE A 568 68.66 68.91 -75.46
C ILE A 568 69.77 69.82 -74.93
N ASN A 569 70.99 69.28 -74.90
CA ASN A 569 72.23 69.98 -74.56
C ASN A 569 72.72 70.84 -75.72
N THR A 570 72.93 72.14 -75.52
CA THR A 570 73.99 72.93 -76.19
C THR A 570 74.54 74.05 -75.28
N PRO A 571 75.81 74.48 -75.46
CA PRO A 571 76.75 74.63 -74.37
C PRO A 571 77.00 76.09 -73.99
N ASN A 572 76.13 76.72 -73.19
CA ASN A 572 76.47 77.96 -72.47
C ASN A 572 75.70 78.23 -71.16
N ASN A 573 74.88 77.30 -70.66
CA ASN A 573 74.32 77.36 -69.30
C ASN A 573 73.68 78.72 -68.91
N GLU A 574 72.99 79.36 -69.86
CA GLU A 574 72.06 80.45 -69.61
C GLU A 574 70.64 79.95 -69.93
N VAL A 575 69.68 80.29 -69.08
CA VAL A 575 68.26 79.92 -69.25
C VAL A 575 67.74 80.61 -70.50
N ASP A 576 67.46 79.83 -71.55
CA ASP A 576 66.90 80.34 -72.78
C ASP A 576 65.36 80.34 -72.69
N PHE A 577 64.78 81.53 -72.51
CA PHE A 577 63.35 81.78 -72.66
C PHE A 577 63.03 82.12 -74.13
N THR A 578 63.42 81.26 -75.07
CA THR A 578 63.10 81.47 -76.48
C THR A 578 61.62 81.24 -76.74
N LEU A 579 60.94 82.37 -76.93
CA LEU A 579 59.63 82.53 -77.56
C LEU A 579 59.47 81.56 -78.74
N VAL A 580 58.34 80.84 -78.81
CA VAL A 580 57.97 80.09 -80.02
C VAL A 580 57.86 81.10 -81.17
N PRO A 581 58.73 81.07 -82.21
CA PRO A 581 58.84 82.19 -83.14
C PRO A 581 57.83 82.12 -84.29
N SER A 582 56.97 81.09 -84.35
CA SER A 582 56.02 80.96 -85.47
C SER A 582 54.74 80.17 -85.15
N PHE A 583 53.67 80.58 -85.82
CA PHE A 583 52.33 79.96 -85.80
C PHE A 583 52.34 78.44 -86.04
N SER A 584 53.27 77.94 -86.88
CA SER A 584 53.33 76.51 -87.23
C SER A 584 53.80 75.59 -86.10
N GLU A 585 54.59 76.10 -85.15
CA GLU A 585 55.04 75.30 -84.00
C GLU A 585 54.00 75.26 -82.87
N CYS A 586 53.21 76.32 -82.72
CA CYS A 586 52.10 76.40 -81.75
C CYS A 586 50.99 75.34 -82.02
N ILE A 587 50.72 75.00 -83.29
CA ILE A 587 49.70 74.01 -83.66
C ILE A 587 50.15 72.55 -83.43
N ASN A 588 51.45 72.25 -83.41
CA ASN A 588 51.96 70.87 -83.38
C ASN A 588 52.12 70.27 -81.97
N ILE A 589 51.90 71.02 -80.89
CA ILE A 589 52.07 70.59 -79.48
C ILE A 589 50.70 70.21 -78.84
N ARG A 590 49.68 69.98 -79.67
CA ARG A 590 48.28 69.71 -79.27
C ARG A 590 48.10 68.39 -78.49
N ILE A 591 47.26 68.40 -77.45
CA ILE A 591 46.58 67.21 -76.92
C ILE A 591 45.06 67.46 -77.03
N ASP A 592 44.35 66.62 -77.79
CA ASP A 592 42.89 66.68 -77.91
C ASP A 592 42.22 65.89 -76.79
N TYR A 593 41.40 66.53 -75.97
CA TYR A 593 40.51 65.84 -75.03
C TYR A 593 39.06 65.94 -75.50
N CYS A 594 38.70 65.06 -76.42
CA CYS A 594 37.31 64.77 -76.81
C CYS A 594 37.22 63.29 -77.23
N SER A 595 37.45 62.38 -76.29
CA SER A 595 37.06 60.95 -76.42
C SER A 595 37.43 60.15 -75.16
N ASP A 596 36.91 60.53 -74.00
CA ASP A 596 36.83 59.61 -72.86
C ASP A 596 35.38 59.56 -72.35
N SER A 597 34.79 58.37 -72.40
CA SER A 597 33.42 58.08 -71.96
C SER A 597 33.30 57.80 -70.46
N ASN A 598 34.38 57.95 -69.69
CA ASN A 598 34.44 57.54 -68.28
C ASN A 598 34.92 58.64 -67.31
N TYR A 599 34.58 59.91 -67.53
CA TYR A 599 34.83 60.94 -66.50
C TYR A 599 33.54 61.61 -66.00
N GLU A 600 33.23 61.32 -64.74
CA GLU A 600 32.22 61.97 -63.90
C GLU A 600 32.70 63.38 -63.51
N GLY A 601 31.84 64.38 -63.69
CA GLY A 601 32.09 65.74 -63.21
C GLY A 601 31.94 65.84 -61.70
N TYR A 602 32.95 66.40 -61.03
CA TYR A 602 32.84 66.83 -59.63
C TYR A 602 32.38 68.29 -59.57
N TYR A 603 31.36 68.57 -58.79
CA TYR A 603 31.02 69.93 -58.36
C TYR A 603 31.71 70.27 -57.04
N TYR A 604 32.28 71.47 -56.98
CA TYR A 604 32.70 72.13 -55.75
C TYR A 604 31.46 72.60 -54.97
N THR A 605 31.34 72.26 -53.68
CA THR A 605 30.42 72.96 -52.76
C THR A 605 31.20 73.60 -51.61
N ASN A 606 30.80 74.82 -51.27
CA ASN A 606 31.38 75.66 -50.21
C ASN A 606 30.37 75.76 -49.05
N ASN A 607 30.86 75.56 -47.81
CA ASN A 607 30.20 75.67 -46.49
C ASN A 607 29.31 74.49 -46.07
N ILE A 608 29.55 73.76 -44.97
CA ILE A 608 29.97 74.09 -43.58
C ILE A 608 29.07 75.15 -42.94
N ILE A 609 27.96 74.72 -42.33
CA ILE A 609 27.43 75.08 -40.99
C ILE A 609 26.19 74.19 -40.76
N ASP A 610 26.38 73.02 -40.16
CA ASP A 610 25.51 72.39 -39.13
C ASP A 610 25.64 70.85 -39.03
N GLY A 611 26.19 70.17 -40.03
CA GLY A 611 26.58 68.76 -39.88
C GLY A 611 25.43 67.77 -39.71
N SER A 612 24.24 68.07 -40.23
CA SER A 612 23.16 67.09 -40.38
C SER A 612 22.89 66.80 -41.85
N ASP A 613 23.66 65.89 -42.43
CA ASP A 613 23.21 64.99 -43.50
C ASP A 613 24.16 63.79 -43.57
N LEU A 614 23.93 62.87 -42.63
CA LEU A 614 24.34 61.48 -42.74
C LEU A 614 23.05 60.65 -42.75
N GLU A 615 22.99 59.76 -43.73
CA GLU A 615 21.96 58.74 -44.01
C GLU A 615 20.77 59.24 -44.87
N ALA A 616 20.43 58.66 -46.03
CA ALA A 616 20.60 57.27 -46.42
C ALA A 616 20.54 57.03 -47.95
N ARG A 617 21.44 56.12 -48.38
CA ARG A 617 21.31 55.05 -49.40
C ARG A 617 21.28 55.40 -50.90
N GLY A 618 22.33 54.90 -51.56
CA GLY A 618 22.44 54.54 -52.97
C GLY A 618 23.79 53.87 -53.19
#